data_AF-A0A6G2DWZ0-F1
#
_entry.id   AF-A0A6G2DWZ0-F1
#
_cell.length_a   1.000
_cell.length_b   1.000
_cell.length_c   1.000
_cell.angle_alpha   90.00
_cell.angle_beta   90.00
_cell.angle_gamma   90.00
#
_symmetry.space_group_name_H-M   'P 1'
#
loop_
_entity.id
_entity.type
_entity.pdbx_description
1 polymer ?
#
loop_
_entity_poly.entity_id
_entity_poly.type
_entity_poly.pdbx_seq_one_letter_code
_entity_poly.pdbx_strand_id
1 'polypeptide(L)'
;YDTDFVIGSYKKFSMSDNCYYMHVWEQDYYEKIWTSQELITVLPNIENYDSSYTVSWGKLFKRFLFDEVLFNEQRRFGEDFECSFKLYLTMTSCLYIHRALYNYRVHSESMVGKVRTERQLMDDVEIRLGRIPFLIGRGIDSTPYIAEIKRLIQWRLDTKSDVEEGESNALCMYREILRNL
;
A
#
# COMPACT_ATOMS: atom_id res chain seq x y z
N TYR A 1 -19.68 11.08 -11.69
CA TYR A 1 -19.63 10.22 -10.50
C TYR A 1 -19.81 11.08 -9.27
N ASP A 2 -20.64 10.68 -8.31
CA ASP A 2 -20.64 11.25 -6.96
C ASP A 2 -19.95 10.26 -6.03
N THR A 3 -18.66 10.47 -5.79
CA THR A 3 -17.80 9.58 -5.02
C THR A 3 -16.82 10.41 -4.20
N ASP A 4 -16.28 9.88 -3.11
CA ASP A 4 -15.48 10.68 -2.18
C ASP A 4 -14.05 10.89 -2.66
N PHE A 5 -13.51 9.95 -3.42
CA PHE A 5 -12.28 10.16 -4.17
C PHE A 5 -12.15 9.22 -5.37
N VAL A 6 -11.21 9.56 -6.26
CA VAL A 6 -10.92 8.81 -7.50
C VAL A 6 -9.50 8.32 -7.46
N ILE A 7 -9.28 7.07 -7.88
CA ILE A 7 -7.98 6.43 -8.09
C ILE A 7 -7.78 6.20 -9.59
N GLY A 8 -6.75 6.79 -10.16
CA GLY A 8 -6.25 6.45 -11.48
C GLY A 8 -5.03 5.54 -11.39
N SER A 9 -4.88 4.64 -12.37
CA SER A 9 -3.64 3.88 -12.51
C SER A 9 -2.52 4.71 -13.15
N TYR A 10 -1.36 4.10 -13.37
CA TYR A 10 -0.15 4.82 -13.74
C TYR A 10 0.69 4.12 -14.80
N LYS A 11 1.69 4.83 -15.30
CA LYS A 11 2.81 4.26 -16.06
C LYS A 11 4.12 4.70 -15.43
N LYS A 12 5.16 3.90 -15.58
CA LYS A 12 6.49 4.23 -15.06
C LYS A 12 7.29 4.91 -16.14
N PHE A 13 7.98 6.00 -15.81
CA PHE A 13 9.01 6.59 -16.65
C PHE A 13 10.37 6.32 -16.00
N SER A 14 11.18 5.49 -16.65
CA SER A 14 12.49 5.09 -16.15
C SER A 14 13.55 6.10 -16.55
N MET A 15 14.23 6.68 -15.56
CA MET A 15 15.34 7.61 -15.80
C MET A 15 16.63 6.90 -16.23
N SER A 16 16.75 5.58 -16.08
CA SER A 16 17.95 4.84 -16.49
C SER A 16 18.03 4.62 -17.99
N ASP A 17 16.89 4.47 -18.65
CA ASP A 17 16.77 4.11 -20.07
C ASP A 17 15.85 5.06 -20.87
N ASN A 18 15.26 6.06 -20.21
CA ASN A 18 14.32 7.03 -20.78
C ASN A 18 13.08 6.41 -21.45
N CYS A 19 12.62 5.24 -20.98
CA CYS A 19 11.46 4.54 -21.52
C CYS A 19 10.22 4.63 -20.61
N TYR A 20 9.05 4.55 -21.24
CA TYR A 20 7.78 4.34 -20.54
C TYR A 20 7.49 2.84 -20.41
N TYR A 21 7.18 2.40 -19.20
CA TYR A 21 6.74 1.04 -18.90
C TYR A 21 5.26 1.07 -18.51
N MET A 22 4.45 0.42 -19.35
CA MET A 22 3.00 0.34 -19.21
C MET A 22 2.63 -0.99 -18.54
N HIS A 23 1.61 -0.95 -17.68
CA HIS A 23 0.96 -2.14 -17.12
C HIS A 23 -0.58 -2.04 -17.23
N VAL A 24 -1.05 -1.02 -17.95
CA VAL A 24 -2.46 -0.73 -18.23
C VAL A 24 -2.55 -0.26 -19.67
N TRP A 25 -3.47 -0.83 -20.44
CA TRP A 25 -3.69 -0.51 -21.84
C TRP A 25 -5.13 -0.05 -22.10
N GLU A 26 -5.34 0.71 -23.18
CA GLU A 26 -6.66 1.26 -23.49
C GLU A 26 -7.70 0.17 -23.79
N GLN A 27 -7.30 -0.97 -24.36
CA GLN A 27 -8.21 -2.09 -24.59
C GLN A 27 -8.69 -2.78 -23.31
N ASP A 28 -7.96 -2.60 -22.20
CA ASP A 28 -8.31 -3.18 -20.89
C ASP A 28 -9.10 -2.20 -20.01
N TYR A 29 -9.54 -1.07 -20.57
CA TYR A 29 -10.24 -0.03 -19.84
C TYR A 29 -11.45 -0.57 -19.08
N TYR A 30 -11.49 -0.29 -17.79
CA TYR A 30 -12.69 -0.43 -16.98
C TYR A 30 -12.73 0.62 -15.88
N GLU A 31 -13.92 0.84 -15.38
CA GLU A 31 -14.17 1.65 -14.20
C GLU A 31 -14.88 0.79 -13.15
N LYS A 32 -14.53 1.00 -11.88
CA LYS A 32 -15.12 0.28 -10.78
C LYS A 32 -15.34 1.23 -9.61
N ILE A 33 -16.59 1.33 -9.18
CA ILE A 33 -16.93 1.99 -7.92
C ILE A 33 -16.83 0.95 -6.81
N TRP A 34 -16.14 1.31 -5.75
CA TRP A 34 -16.02 0.54 -4.53
C TRP A 34 -16.69 1.26 -3.38
N THR A 35 -17.46 0.55 -2.58
CA THR A 35 -17.75 0.97 -1.20
C THR A 35 -16.53 0.72 -0.31
N SER A 36 -16.49 1.34 0.88
CA SER A 36 -15.47 1.07 1.91
C SER A 36 -15.33 -0.42 2.21
N GLN A 37 -16.46 -1.10 2.44
CA GLN A 37 -16.48 -2.52 2.76
C GLN A 37 -15.91 -3.39 1.63
N GLU A 38 -16.36 -3.16 0.38
CA GLU A 38 -15.92 -3.94 -0.76
C GLU A 38 -14.43 -3.75 -1.02
N LEU A 39 -13.92 -2.50 -1.03
CA LEU A 39 -12.51 -2.23 -1.29
C LEU A 39 -11.62 -2.92 -0.27
N ILE A 40 -11.91 -2.75 1.02
CA ILE A 40 -11.10 -3.34 2.11
C ILE A 40 -11.14 -4.86 2.04
N THR A 41 -12.27 -5.45 1.63
CA THR A 41 -12.39 -6.92 1.48
C THR A 41 -11.47 -7.45 0.38
N VAL A 42 -11.36 -6.74 -0.75
CA VAL A 42 -10.54 -7.19 -1.89
C VAL A 42 -9.10 -6.69 -1.87
N LEU A 43 -8.78 -5.72 -1.01
CA LEU A 43 -7.51 -4.98 -1.00
C LEU A 43 -6.26 -5.88 -1.04
N PRO A 44 -6.15 -6.98 -0.26
CA PRO A 44 -4.96 -7.84 -0.27
C PRO A 44 -4.63 -8.45 -1.64
N ASN A 45 -5.66 -8.63 -2.49
CA ASN A 45 -5.51 -9.22 -3.81
C ASN A 45 -5.04 -8.20 -4.86
N ILE A 46 -5.26 -6.91 -4.61
CA ILE A 46 -5.05 -5.85 -5.61
C ILE A 46 -3.91 -4.89 -5.23
N GLU A 47 -3.64 -4.68 -3.93
CA GLU A 47 -2.67 -3.68 -3.47
C GLU A 47 -1.21 -4.04 -3.77
N ASN A 48 -0.93 -5.33 -4.01
CA ASN A 48 0.40 -5.81 -4.42
C ASN A 48 0.60 -5.84 -5.94
N TYR A 49 -0.49 -5.87 -6.71
CA TYR A 49 -0.45 -5.89 -8.17
C TYR A 49 -0.33 -4.47 -8.73
N ASP A 50 -1.11 -3.54 -8.18
CA ASP A 50 -1.17 -2.15 -8.60
C ASP A 50 -0.94 -1.23 -7.38
N SER A 51 0.20 -0.52 -7.39
CA SER A 51 0.55 0.46 -6.35
C SER A 51 -0.44 1.63 -6.25
N SER A 52 -1.36 1.78 -7.20
CA SER A 52 -2.41 2.78 -7.17
C SER A 52 -3.29 2.69 -5.93
N TYR A 53 -3.36 1.56 -5.24
CA TYR A 53 -4.12 1.43 -3.99
C TYR A 53 -3.30 1.78 -2.74
N THR A 54 -1.99 2.02 -2.85
CA THR A 54 -1.11 2.22 -1.69
C THR A 54 -0.46 3.59 -1.66
N VAL A 55 -0.20 4.17 -2.82
CA VAL A 55 0.47 5.48 -2.94
C VAL A 55 -0.50 6.65 -2.75
N SER A 56 0.00 7.85 -2.47
CA SER A 56 -0.84 9.06 -2.33
C SER A 56 -1.13 9.78 -3.65
N TRP A 57 -0.27 9.59 -4.67
CA TRP A 57 -0.41 10.22 -5.98
C TRP A 57 -1.37 9.48 -6.92
N GLY A 58 -1.68 10.10 -8.06
CA GLY A 58 -2.62 9.55 -9.05
C GLY A 58 -4.08 9.54 -8.57
N LYS A 59 -4.41 10.39 -7.59
CA LYS A 59 -5.71 10.43 -6.93
C LYS A 59 -6.26 11.84 -6.83
N LEU A 60 -7.59 11.93 -6.76
CA LEU A 60 -8.30 13.18 -6.48
C LEU A 60 -9.29 12.95 -5.34
N PHE A 61 -9.19 13.73 -4.27
CA PHE A 61 -9.96 13.55 -3.04
C PHE A 61 -10.89 14.72 -2.78
N LYS A 62 -12.09 14.45 -2.24
CA LYS A 62 -12.88 15.48 -1.57
C LYS A 62 -12.13 15.96 -0.31
N ARG A 63 -12.05 17.29 -0.14
CA ARG A 63 -11.26 17.91 0.93
C ARG A 63 -11.61 17.41 2.33
N PHE A 64 -12.90 17.20 2.62
CA PHE A 64 -13.38 16.88 3.97
C PHE A 64 -12.81 15.56 4.51
N LEU A 65 -12.34 14.65 3.65
CA LEU A 65 -11.69 13.41 4.09
C LEU A 65 -10.45 13.67 4.96
N PHE A 66 -9.78 14.79 4.73
CA PHE A 66 -8.58 15.20 5.47
C PHE A 66 -8.88 16.08 6.69
N ASP A 67 -10.16 16.30 7.01
CA ASP A 67 -10.54 16.91 8.30
C ASP A 67 -10.29 15.92 9.46
N GLU A 68 -10.33 14.60 9.16
CA GLU A 68 -10.11 13.52 10.14
C GLU A 68 -8.87 12.66 9.85
N VAL A 69 -8.54 12.44 8.58
CA VAL A 69 -7.44 11.56 8.18
C VAL A 69 -6.22 12.37 7.78
N LEU A 70 -5.14 12.25 8.55
CA LEU A 70 -3.85 12.90 8.28
C LEU A 70 -2.73 11.87 8.10
N PHE A 71 -1.70 12.27 7.38
CA PHE A 71 -0.46 11.52 7.31
C PHE A 71 0.20 11.46 8.69
N ASN A 72 0.73 10.29 9.03
CA ASN A 72 1.43 10.10 10.28
C ASN A 72 2.88 10.60 10.15
N GLU A 73 3.16 11.77 10.70
CA GLU A 73 4.47 12.43 10.64
C GLU A 73 5.60 11.65 11.34
N GLN A 74 5.26 10.66 12.17
CA GLN A 74 6.26 9.81 12.83
C GLN A 74 6.77 8.68 11.93
N ARG A 75 6.07 8.37 10.83
CA ARG A 75 6.49 7.34 9.87
C ARG A 75 7.72 7.81 9.10
N ARG A 76 8.70 6.91 8.98
CA ARG A 76 9.86 7.05 8.09
C ARG A 76 9.69 6.23 6.81
N PHE A 77 8.63 5.42 6.75
CA PHE A 77 8.23 4.62 5.59
C PHE A 77 6.73 4.30 5.64
N GLY A 78 6.08 4.31 4.48
CA GLY A 78 4.70 3.84 4.33
C GLY A 78 3.63 4.78 4.91
N GLU A 79 3.95 6.06 5.08
CA GLU A 79 2.98 7.06 5.53
C GLU A 79 1.78 7.19 4.58
N ASP A 80 2.03 7.06 3.27
CA ASP A 80 1.00 7.02 2.23
C ASP A 80 0.17 5.73 2.27
N PHE A 81 0.81 4.60 2.52
CA PHE A 81 0.17 3.30 2.69
C PHE A 81 -0.73 3.26 3.94
N GLU A 82 -0.31 3.88 5.04
CA GLU A 82 -1.11 4.05 6.25
C GLU A 82 -2.29 5.01 6.00
N CYS A 83 -2.02 6.18 5.41
CA CYS A 83 -3.04 7.19 5.12
C CYS A 83 -4.12 6.65 4.18
N SER A 84 -3.72 5.93 3.12
CA SER A 84 -4.65 5.35 2.15
C SER A 84 -5.62 4.37 2.82
N PHE A 85 -5.13 3.49 3.70
CA PHE A 85 -6.01 2.57 4.42
C PHE A 85 -6.99 3.31 5.34
N LYS A 86 -6.55 4.38 6.04
CA LYS A 86 -7.45 5.22 6.85
C LYS A 86 -8.52 5.91 6.00
N LEU A 87 -8.17 6.41 4.81
CA LEU A 87 -9.14 6.96 3.87
C LEU A 87 -10.15 5.89 3.40
N TYR A 88 -9.70 4.64 3.20
CA TYR A 88 -10.61 3.54 2.86
C TYR A 88 -11.56 3.21 3.99
N LEU A 89 -11.16 3.40 5.25
CA LEU A 89 -12.04 3.24 6.40
C LEU A 89 -13.10 4.36 6.45
N THR A 90 -12.76 5.61 6.12
CA THR A 90 -13.66 6.76 6.32
C THR A 90 -14.53 7.10 5.11
N MET A 91 -14.16 6.68 3.91
CA MET A 91 -14.93 6.96 2.70
C MET A 91 -16.30 6.25 2.67
N THR A 92 -17.25 6.84 1.95
CA THR A 92 -18.46 6.15 1.50
C THR A 92 -18.15 5.33 0.25
N SER A 93 -17.49 5.95 -0.73
CA SER A 93 -17.08 5.28 -1.98
C SER A 93 -15.84 5.88 -2.62
N CYS A 94 -15.18 5.09 -3.46
CA CYS A 94 -14.19 5.56 -4.41
C CYS A 94 -14.40 4.99 -5.81
N LEU A 95 -14.04 5.77 -6.83
CA LEU A 95 -13.97 5.30 -8.22
C LEU A 95 -12.54 4.92 -8.58
N TYR A 96 -12.32 3.68 -9.03
CA TYR A 96 -11.10 3.28 -9.72
C TYR A 96 -11.28 3.37 -11.24
N ILE A 97 -10.30 3.96 -11.93
CA ILE A 97 -10.23 4.04 -13.38
C ILE A 97 -8.97 3.29 -13.85
N HIS A 98 -9.17 2.18 -14.56
CA HIS A 98 -8.08 1.38 -15.12
C HIS A 98 -7.50 2.04 -16.38
N ARG A 99 -6.81 3.16 -16.18
CA ARG A 99 -6.09 3.91 -17.21
C ARG A 99 -4.82 4.52 -16.61
N ALA A 100 -3.72 4.54 -17.37
CA ALA A 100 -2.47 5.17 -16.97
C ALA A 100 -2.58 6.72 -16.97
N LEU A 101 -3.17 7.28 -15.92
CA LEU A 101 -3.43 8.72 -15.76
C LEU A 101 -2.28 9.47 -15.07
N TYR A 102 -1.34 8.75 -14.46
CA TYR A 102 -0.18 9.32 -13.77
C TYR A 102 1.16 8.79 -14.33
N ASN A 103 2.17 9.65 -14.39
CA ASN A 103 3.53 9.29 -14.77
C ASN A 103 4.42 9.16 -13.53
N TYR A 104 4.66 7.94 -13.06
CA TYR A 104 5.56 7.69 -11.95
C TYR A 104 7.02 7.70 -12.42
N ARG A 105 7.80 8.70 -11.99
CA ARG A 105 9.23 8.81 -12.32
C ARG A 105 10.06 7.86 -11.45
N VAL A 106 10.75 6.91 -12.07
CA VAL A 106 11.63 5.95 -11.41
C VAL A 106 13.09 6.32 -11.65
N HIS A 107 13.86 6.44 -10.58
CA HIS A 107 15.30 6.71 -10.63
C HIS A 107 16.04 5.91 -9.57
N SER A 108 17.38 6.01 -9.57
CA SER A 108 18.25 5.28 -8.67
C SER A 108 18.00 5.55 -7.18
N GLU A 109 17.30 6.61 -6.79
CA GLU A 109 16.99 6.93 -5.39
C GLU A 109 15.53 6.67 -5.03
N SER A 110 14.70 6.19 -5.96
CA SER A 110 13.31 5.84 -5.67
C SER A 110 13.24 4.83 -4.53
N MET A 111 12.34 5.06 -3.57
CA MET A 111 12.26 4.28 -2.33
C MET A 111 11.74 2.85 -2.52
N VAL A 112 11.03 2.58 -3.62
CA VAL A 112 10.49 1.25 -3.93
C VAL A 112 11.64 0.25 -4.03
N GLY A 113 11.66 -0.74 -3.13
CA GLY A 113 12.70 -1.78 -3.07
C GLY A 113 13.94 -1.41 -2.25
N LYS A 114 13.93 -0.30 -1.50
CA LYS A 114 15.08 0.19 -0.71
C LYS A 114 14.76 0.40 0.78
N VAL A 115 13.96 -0.49 1.37
CA VAL A 115 13.79 -0.48 2.83
C VAL A 115 15.12 -0.89 3.45
N ARG A 116 15.76 0.05 4.16
CA ARG A 116 17.18 -0.04 4.53
C ARG A 116 17.47 0.14 6.01
N THR A 117 16.48 0.54 6.79
CA THR A 117 16.68 0.84 8.22
C THR A 117 15.70 0.08 9.09
N GLU A 118 16.15 -0.18 10.33
CA GLU A 118 15.35 -0.76 11.41
C GLU A 118 13.97 -0.11 11.52
N ARG A 119 13.92 1.24 11.54
CA ARG A 119 12.65 1.96 11.70
C ARG A 119 11.71 1.75 10.53
N GLN A 120 12.22 1.68 9.30
CA GLN A 120 11.38 1.46 8.12
C GLN A 120 10.82 0.02 8.06
N LEU A 121 11.60 -0.97 8.53
CA LEU A 121 11.11 -2.34 8.70
C LEU A 121 10.00 -2.41 9.76
N MET A 122 10.17 -1.71 10.89
CA MET A 122 9.18 -1.59 11.95
C MET A 122 7.92 -0.87 11.46
N ASP A 123 8.06 0.26 10.75
CA ASP A 123 6.93 1.01 10.21
C ASP A 123 6.04 0.14 9.33
N ASP A 124 6.63 -0.60 8.38
CA ASP A 124 5.85 -1.44 7.46
C ASP A 124 5.08 -2.55 8.18
N VAL A 125 5.66 -3.19 9.19
CA VAL A 125 4.97 -4.25 9.94
C VAL A 125 3.91 -3.69 10.88
N GLU A 126 4.19 -2.57 11.56
CA GLU A 126 3.24 -1.86 12.41
C GLU A 126 2.01 -1.40 11.61
N ILE A 127 2.22 -0.84 10.41
CA ILE A 127 1.12 -0.40 9.54
C ILE A 127 0.27 -1.59 9.12
N ARG A 128 0.87 -2.70 8.69
CA ARG A 128 0.13 -3.86 8.20
C ARG A 128 -0.64 -4.58 9.30
N LEU A 129 0.00 -4.87 10.42
CA LEU A 129 -0.67 -5.50 11.57
C LEU A 129 -1.73 -4.58 12.16
N GLY A 130 -1.50 -3.27 12.17
CA GLY A 130 -2.46 -2.27 12.64
C GLY A 130 -3.80 -2.26 11.90
N ARG A 131 -3.89 -2.90 10.72
CA ARG A 131 -5.14 -3.07 9.96
C ARG A 131 -6.05 -4.12 10.56
N ILE A 132 -5.49 -5.18 11.15
CA ILE A 132 -6.21 -6.39 11.58
C ILE A 132 -7.38 -6.05 12.54
N PRO A 133 -7.21 -5.20 13.58
CA PRO A 133 -8.32 -4.86 14.47
C PRO A 133 -9.52 -4.22 13.75
N PHE A 134 -9.27 -3.41 12.71
CA PHE A 134 -10.34 -2.79 11.93
C PHE A 134 -11.10 -3.80 11.06
N LEU A 135 -10.39 -4.81 10.53
CA LEU A 135 -11.02 -5.90 9.78
C LEU A 135 -11.95 -6.69 10.68
N ILE A 136 -11.46 -7.11 11.86
CA ILE A 136 -12.24 -7.83 12.87
C ILE A 136 -13.47 -7.02 13.28
N GLY A 137 -13.28 -5.74 13.61
CA GLY A 137 -14.37 -4.84 14.02
C GLY A 137 -15.44 -4.63 12.94
N ARG A 138 -15.10 -4.83 11.66
CA ARG A 138 -16.02 -4.73 10.51
C ARG A 138 -16.54 -6.08 10.01
N GLY A 139 -16.19 -7.19 10.68
CA GLY A 139 -16.54 -8.53 10.23
C GLY A 139 -15.94 -8.90 8.86
N ILE A 140 -14.80 -8.30 8.50
CA ILE A 140 -14.04 -8.64 7.28
C ILE A 140 -13.06 -9.76 7.65
N ASP A 141 -13.01 -10.81 6.81
CA ASP A 141 -12.04 -11.88 6.98
C ASP A 141 -10.61 -11.34 6.88
N SER A 142 -9.87 -11.44 7.99
CA SER A 142 -8.48 -10.99 8.08
C SER A 142 -7.48 -12.01 7.52
N THR A 143 -7.91 -13.23 7.20
CA THR A 143 -7.03 -14.32 6.75
C THR A 143 -6.18 -13.92 5.52
N PRO A 144 -6.73 -13.28 4.46
CA PRO A 144 -5.93 -12.87 3.32
C PRO A 144 -4.87 -11.81 3.66
N TYR A 145 -5.19 -10.88 4.57
CA TYR A 145 -4.23 -9.88 5.05
C TYR A 145 -3.08 -10.54 5.83
N ILE A 146 -3.40 -11.47 6.74
CA ILE A 146 -2.40 -12.19 7.52
C ILE A 146 -1.49 -13.02 6.61
N ALA A 147 -2.06 -13.71 5.61
CA ALA A 147 -1.29 -14.48 4.65
C ALA A 147 -0.30 -13.60 3.87
N GLU A 148 -0.72 -12.41 3.44
CA GLU A 148 0.14 -11.48 2.73
C GLU A 148 1.25 -10.89 3.62
N ILE A 149 0.93 -10.58 4.88
CA ILE A 149 1.92 -10.14 5.87
C ILE A 149 3.00 -11.21 6.04
N LYS A 150 2.61 -12.47 6.21
CA LYS A 150 3.55 -13.60 6.30
C LYS A 150 4.42 -13.72 5.06
N ARG A 151 3.80 -13.64 3.88
CA ARG A 151 4.52 -13.73 2.59
C ARG A 151 5.58 -12.64 2.47
N LEU A 152 5.22 -11.40 2.80
CA LEU A 152 6.13 -10.26 2.76
C LEU A 152 7.28 -10.40 3.77
N ILE A 153 6.96 -10.77 5.01
CA ILE A 153 7.95 -10.97 6.06
C ILE A 153 8.94 -12.07 5.69
N GLN A 154 8.44 -13.22 5.20
CA GLN A 154 9.28 -14.31 4.74
C GLN A 154 10.21 -13.86 3.61
N TRP A 155 9.67 -13.17 2.59
CA TRP A 155 10.48 -12.63 1.49
C TRP A 155 11.58 -11.68 1.98
N ARG A 156 11.32 -10.84 2.99
CA ARG A 156 12.33 -9.95 3.58
C ARG A 156 13.43 -10.70 4.33
N LEU A 157 13.07 -11.76 5.07
CA LEU A 157 14.05 -12.61 5.74
C LEU A 157 14.92 -13.35 4.74
N ASP A 158 14.34 -13.84 3.65
CA ASP A 158 15.04 -14.60 2.61
C ASP A 158 16.00 -13.72 1.78
N THR A 159 15.61 -12.47 1.54
CA THR A 159 16.40 -11.53 0.72
C THR A 159 17.49 -10.78 1.50
N LYS A 160 17.63 -11.03 2.82
CA LYS A 160 18.50 -10.30 3.76
C LYS A 160 18.38 -8.78 3.58
N SER A 161 17.54 -8.13 4.38
CA SER A 161 17.50 -6.66 4.45
C SER A 161 18.90 -6.10 4.68
N ASP A 162 19.26 -4.99 4.01
CA ASP A 162 20.54 -4.25 4.18
C ASP A 162 20.82 -3.79 5.64
N VAL A 163 19.92 -4.09 6.58
CA VAL A 163 20.12 -3.91 8.01
C VAL A 163 21.13 -4.96 8.45
N GLU A 164 22.32 -4.50 8.84
CA GLU A 164 23.41 -5.35 9.35
C GLU A 164 22.83 -6.42 10.30
N GLU A 165 23.09 -7.70 10.00
CA GLU A 165 22.46 -8.90 10.60
C GLU A 165 22.66 -9.07 12.13
N GLY A 166 23.12 -8.03 12.84
CA GLY A 166 23.03 -7.91 14.29
C GLY A 166 21.58 -7.83 14.79
N GLU A 167 21.40 -7.66 16.10
CA GLU A 167 20.12 -7.68 16.84
C GLU A 167 19.08 -6.62 16.41
N SER A 168 18.57 -6.73 15.18
CA SER A 168 17.43 -5.97 14.69
C SER A 168 16.17 -6.45 15.42
N ASN A 169 15.51 -5.55 16.16
CA ASN A 169 14.22 -5.80 16.80
C ASN A 169 13.14 -6.10 15.75
N ALA A 170 13.23 -5.48 14.57
CA ALA A 170 12.32 -5.73 13.46
C ALA A 170 12.45 -7.17 12.95
N LEU A 171 13.68 -7.65 12.71
CA LEU A 171 13.89 -9.03 12.28
C LEU A 171 13.49 -10.04 13.36
N CYS A 172 13.67 -9.71 14.65
CA CYS A 172 13.17 -10.52 15.76
C CYS A 172 11.63 -10.60 15.71
N MET A 173 10.96 -9.46 15.61
CA MET A 173 9.50 -9.38 15.53
C MET A 173 8.95 -10.12 14.31
N TYR A 174 9.64 -10.05 13.17
CA TYR A 174 9.28 -10.77 11.95
C TYR A 174 9.26 -12.28 12.17
N ARG A 175 10.29 -12.83 12.83
CA ARG A 175 10.36 -14.25 13.17
C ARG A 175 9.25 -14.65 14.13
N GLU A 176 8.94 -13.81 15.12
CA GLU A 176 7.85 -14.06 16.06
C GLU A 176 6.48 -14.01 15.37
N ILE A 177 6.25 -13.09 14.44
CA ILE A 177 5.02 -13.04 13.65
C ILE A 177 4.85 -14.32 12.83
N LEU A 178 5.90 -14.77 12.12
CA LEU A 178 5.81 -16.01 11.32
C LEU A 178 5.52 -17.26 12.15
N ARG A 179 5.97 -17.29 13.41
CA ARG A 179 5.77 -18.42 14.33
C ARG A 179 4.38 -18.44 14.95
N ASN A 180 3.79 -17.27 15.22
CA ASN A 180 2.64 -17.15 16.12
C ASN A 180 1.36 -16.60 15.47
N LEU A 181 1.46 -15.82 14.40
CA LEU A 181 0.32 -15.46 13.54
C LEU A 181 0.17 -16.51 12.45
#